data_AF-A0A7V1ZWG2-F1
#
_entry.id   AF-A0A7V1ZWG2-F1
#
_cell.length_a   1.000
_cell.length_b   1.000
_cell.length_c   1.000
_cell.angle_alpha   90.00
_cell.angle_beta   90.00
_cell.angle_gamma   90.00
#
_symmetry.space_group_name_H-M   'P 1'
#
loop_
_entity.id
_entity.type
_entity.pdbx_description
1 polymer ?
#
loop_
_entity_poly.entity_id
_entity_poly.type
_entity_poly.pdbx_seq_one_letter_code
_entity_poly.pdbx_strand_id
1 'polypeptide(L)'
;MYNKKYLGILTVLTGVGFMLLFTMFWACSSDTIGPIMVEGDLDDPVFTAVRSDLDDMVDSIIHNIHNPLTNPWGFPIDSSILDDPDNDIWWGPLNPEDSADYGYSDGWHTMYVVHLTASGSEIFYDSMAFLINGRPLPNSFSGIDEIKYRGSYALDNSSANEDVSMGFITRVDINDVDTYVASAGGTGEIITTRSYSQYGSDITEQFDFDITFSDIELTRNYLNDWDHYSRIDGQIQSDLTYTVSTTNGDDTNIMQQDWIIDITLNGNIAEIIATCGNIRWTFDHNL
;
A
#
# COMPACT_ATOMS: atom_id res chain seq x y z
N MET A 1 -53.76 -22.97 -6.11
CA MET A 1 -53.00 -24.17 -6.54
C MET A 1 -52.22 -23.81 -7.80
N TYR A 2 -50.93 -23.49 -7.66
CA TYR A 2 -49.96 -23.58 -8.75
C TYR A 2 -48.66 -24.11 -8.16
N ASN A 3 -48.15 -25.16 -8.81
CA ASN A 3 -47.03 -25.99 -8.37
C ASN A 3 -45.72 -25.21 -8.35
N LYS A 4 -45.09 -25.13 -7.17
CA LYS A 4 -43.65 -24.88 -7.02
C LYS A 4 -42.91 -26.21 -7.02
N LYS A 5 -42.54 -26.72 -8.19
CA LYS A 5 -41.44 -27.69 -8.37
C LYS A 5 -40.82 -27.38 -9.73
N TYR A 6 -39.48 -27.42 -9.82
CA TYR A 6 -38.65 -27.12 -11.00
C TYR A 6 -38.10 -25.70 -11.16
N LEU A 7 -37.61 -25.09 -10.07
CA LEU A 7 -36.60 -24.02 -10.17
C LEU A 7 -35.57 -24.14 -9.04
N GLY A 8 -35.01 -25.34 -8.87
CA GLY A 8 -34.06 -25.63 -7.79
C GLY A 8 -32.92 -26.56 -8.17
N ILE A 9 -32.73 -26.83 -9.47
CA ILE A 9 -31.68 -27.76 -9.94
C ILE A 9 -30.73 -27.09 -10.94
N LEU A 10 -31.09 -25.93 -11.54
CA LEU A 10 -30.22 -25.29 -12.53
C LEU A 10 -29.25 -24.24 -11.94
N THR A 11 -29.49 -23.73 -10.73
CA THR A 11 -28.65 -22.67 -10.13
C THR A 11 -27.54 -23.21 -9.21
N VAL A 12 -27.63 -24.47 -8.77
CA VAL A 12 -26.60 -25.11 -7.93
C VAL A 12 -25.41 -25.60 -8.76
N LEU A 13 -25.62 -25.88 -10.05
CA LEU A 13 -24.59 -26.37 -10.97
C LEU A 13 -23.66 -25.28 -11.51
N THR A 14 -24.03 -24.00 -11.41
CA THR A 14 -23.18 -22.88 -11.85
C THR A 14 -22.18 -22.43 -10.77
N GLY A 15 -22.52 -22.56 -9.48
CA GLY A 15 -21.64 -22.19 -8.37
C GLY A 15 -20.52 -23.21 -8.11
N VAL A 16 -20.84 -24.51 -8.17
CA VAL A 16 -19.84 -25.58 -8.05
C VAL A 16 -18.93 -25.66 -9.29
N GLY A 17 -19.44 -25.24 -10.46
CA GLY A 17 -18.67 -25.19 -11.71
C GLY A 17 -17.52 -24.17 -11.70
N PHE A 18 -17.71 -23.01 -11.05
CA PHE A 18 -16.66 -22.00 -10.91
C PHE A 18 -15.60 -22.38 -9.86
N MET A 19 -16.01 -22.98 -8.73
CA MET A 19 -15.07 -23.53 -7.74
C MET A 19 -14.23 -24.69 -8.29
N LEU A 20 -14.83 -25.57 -9.12
CA LEU A 20 -14.08 -26.66 -9.75
C LEU A 20 -13.06 -26.15 -10.79
N LEU A 21 -13.34 -25.04 -11.47
CA LEU A 21 -12.39 -24.40 -12.40
C LEU A 21 -11.14 -23.87 -11.67
N PHE A 22 -11.29 -23.25 -10.49
CA PHE A 22 -10.14 -22.85 -9.65
C PHE A 22 -9.31 -24.05 -9.18
N THR A 23 -9.94 -25.18 -8.85
CA THR A 23 -9.18 -26.39 -8.45
C THR A 23 -8.49 -27.11 -9.61
N MET A 24 -8.87 -26.87 -10.87
CA MET A 24 -8.28 -27.54 -12.03
C MET A 24 -6.98 -26.89 -12.54
N PHE A 25 -6.68 -25.66 -12.14
CA PHE A 25 -5.35 -25.04 -12.34
C PHE A 25 -4.34 -25.43 -11.26
N TRP A 26 -4.75 -26.26 -10.30
CA TRP A 26 -4.00 -26.61 -9.08
C TRP A 26 -3.34 -28.00 -9.11
N ALA A 27 -2.87 -28.42 -10.27
CA ALA A 27 -2.03 -29.61 -10.41
C ALA A 27 -0.56 -29.22 -10.65
N CYS A 28 0.13 -28.71 -9.62
CA CYS A 28 1.60 -28.77 -9.58
C CYS A 28 2.01 -30.22 -9.29
N SER A 29 2.16 -31.03 -10.34
CA SER A 29 2.78 -32.35 -10.20
C SER A 29 4.24 -32.19 -9.81
N SER A 30 4.62 -32.79 -8.70
CA SER A 30 6.01 -32.96 -8.30
C SER A 30 6.73 -33.88 -9.29
N ASP A 31 7.48 -33.33 -10.26
CA ASP A 31 8.47 -34.09 -11.01
C ASP A 31 9.60 -33.20 -11.57
N THR A 32 10.73 -33.24 -10.86
CA THR A 32 12.13 -33.36 -11.33
C THR A 32 12.60 -32.75 -12.66
N ILE A 33 12.16 -31.53 -12.99
CA ILE A 33 12.87 -30.57 -13.84
C ILE A 33 12.87 -29.27 -13.04
N GLY A 34 14.02 -28.59 -12.90
CA GLY A 34 14.06 -27.29 -12.19
C GLY A 34 12.91 -26.42 -12.69
N PRO A 35 12.18 -25.71 -11.81
CA PRO A 35 10.90 -25.12 -12.15
C PRO A 35 11.06 -24.27 -13.40
N ILE A 36 10.46 -24.72 -14.51
CA ILE A 36 10.40 -23.91 -15.72
C ILE A 36 9.42 -22.81 -15.36
N MET A 37 9.92 -21.58 -15.25
CA MET A 37 9.07 -20.41 -15.10
C MET A 37 8.17 -20.32 -16.32
N VAL A 38 6.86 -20.22 -16.08
CA VAL A 38 5.83 -20.07 -17.10
C VAL A 38 5.30 -18.65 -17.02
N GLU A 39 5.23 -17.96 -18.17
CA GLU A 39 4.56 -16.66 -18.22
C GLU A 39 3.05 -16.88 -18.04
N GLY A 40 2.48 -16.19 -17.06
CA GLY A 40 1.07 -16.20 -16.73
C GLY A 40 0.26 -15.31 -17.66
N ASP A 41 -1.04 -15.60 -17.76
CA ASP A 41 -2.00 -14.74 -18.45
C ASP A 41 -2.43 -13.60 -17.53
N LEU A 42 -2.38 -12.36 -18.00
CA LEU A 42 -2.83 -11.19 -17.22
C LEU A 42 -4.35 -11.20 -16.98
N ASP A 43 -5.09 -12.01 -17.75
CA ASP A 43 -6.53 -12.26 -17.55
C ASP A 43 -6.81 -13.47 -16.64
N ASP A 44 -5.78 -14.10 -16.06
CA ASP A 44 -5.94 -15.20 -15.10
C ASP A 44 -6.71 -14.70 -13.85
N PRO A 45 -7.84 -15.31 -13.48
CA PRO A 45 -8.61 -14.93 -12.31
C PRO A 45 -7.79 -14.82 -11.02
N VAL A 46 -6.79 -15.68 -10.83
CA VAL A 46 -5.90 -15.64 -9.65
C VAL A 46 -5.08 -14.36 -9.65
N PHE A 47 -4.55 -13.96 -10.79
CA PHE A 47 -3.75 -12.74 -10.91
C PHE A 47 -4.62 -11.48 -10.89
N THR A 48 -5.79 -11.49 -11.54
CA THR A 48 -6.70 -10.33 -11.51
C THR A 48 -7.19 -9.97 -10.10
N ALA A 49 -7.24 -10.96 -9.18
CA ALA A 49 -7.61 -10.73 -7.79
C ALA A 49 -6.55 -9.95 -7.00
N VAL A 50 -5.27 -10.06 -7.35
CA VAL A 50 -4.15 -9.38 -6.66
C VAL A 50 -3.70 -8.11 -7.39
N ARG A 51 -4.02 -7.97 -8.68
CA ARG A 51 -3.49 -6.88 -9.52
C ARG A 51 -3.83 -5.49 -9.00
N SER A 52 -5.08 -5.25 -8.56
CA SER A 52 -5.48 -3.93 -8.06
C SER A 52 -4.68 -3.53 -6.82
N ASP A 53 -4.46 -4.46 -5.89
CA ASP A 53 -3.66 -4.20 -4.69
C ASP A 53 -2.17 -4.02 -5.01
N LEU A 54 -1.66 -4.67 -6.06
CA LEU A 54 -0.30 -4.41 -6.55
C LEU A 54 -0.16 -2.99 -7.09
N ASP A 55 -1.11 -2.53 -7.89
CA ASP A 55 -1.13 -1.16 -8.42
C ASP A 55 -1.22 -0.13 -7.26
N ASP A 56 -2.15 -0.33 -6.32
CA ASP A 56 -2.34 0.53 -5.14
C ASP A 56 -1.10 0.53 -4.21
N MET A 57 -0.44 -0.62 -4.06
CA MET A 57 0.81 -0.75 -3.31
C MET A 57 1.93 0.06 -3.96
N VAL A 58 2.11 -0.03 -5.29
CA VAL A 58 3.12 0.77 -5.99
C VAL A 58 2.86 2.26 -5.80
N ASP A 59 1.63 2.72 -6.02
CA ASP A 59 1.26 4.12 -5.83
C ASP A 59 1.52 4.59 -4.40
N SER A 60 1.19 3.76 -3.41
CA SER A 60 1.42 4.04 -1.99
C SER A 60 2.91 4.16 -1.66
N ILE A 61 3.76 3.29 -2.19
CA ILE A 61 5.21 3.35 -1.96
C ILE A 61 5.79 4.61 -2.59
N ILE A 62 5.44 4.89 -3.85
CA ILE A 62 5.94 6.08 -4.58
C ILE A 62 5.46 7.37 -3.89
N HIS A 63 4.21 7.40 -3.44
CA HIS A 63 3.70 8.51 -2.65
C HIS A 63 4.53 8.72 -1.38
N ASN A 64 4.81 7.66 -0.62
CA ASN A 64 5.56 7.74 0.62
C ASN A 64 7.05 8.10 0.44
N ILE A 65 7.65 7.75 -0.70
CA ILE A 65 9.02 8.20 -1.03
C ILE A 65 9.04 9.70 -1.37
N HIS A 66 8.02 10.20 -2.09
CA HIS A 66 7.95 11.61 -2.47
C HIS A 66 7.44 12.54 -1.36
N ASN A 67 6.52 12.09 -0.51
CA ASN A 67 5.88 12.89 0.55
C ASN A 67 6.89 13.71 1.40
N PRO A 68 8.00 13.14 1.91
CA PRO A 68 8.99 13.93 2.67
C PRO A 68 9.64 15.07 1.90
N LEU A 69 9.68 14.98 0.57
CA LEU A 69 10.33 15.95 -0.29
C LEU A 69 9.38 17.07 -0.74
N THR A 70 8.08 16.78 -0.88
CA THR A 70 7.10 17.75 -1.40
C THR A 70 6.54 18.67 -0.31
N ASN A 71 6.64 18.29 0.96
CA ASN A 71 6.13 19.10 2.07
C ASN A 71 7.05 19.19 3.31
N PRO A 72 8.32 19.63 3.16
CA PRO A 72 9.21 19.83 4.32
C PRO A 72 8.79 21.02 5.19
N TRP A 73 7.83 21.85 4.73
CA TRP A 73 7.36 23.07 5.40
C TRP A 73 6.08 22.85 6.22
N GLY A 74 5.37 21.73 5.99
CA GLY A 74 4.05 21.46 6.57
C GLY A 74 4.07 20.56 7.80
N PHE A 75 5.24 20.23 8.36
CA PHE A 75 5.33 19.57 9.67
C PHE A 75 5.39 20.63 10.77
N PRO A 76 4.26 20.95 11.40
CA PRO A 76 4.27 21.97 12.42
C PRO A 76 5.01 21.50 13.67
N ILE A 77 5.55 22.47 14.38
CA ILE A 77 6.38 22.26 15.57
C ILE A 77 5.51 22.19 16.83
N ASP A 78 4.28 22.71 16.75
CA ASP A 78 3.27 22.67 17.80
C ASP A 78 1.84 22.79 17.25
N SER A 79 0.85 22.54 18.09
CA SER A 79 -0.58 22.63 17.74
C SER A 79 -1.10 24.06 17.56
N SER A 80 -0.32 25.10 17.90
CA SER A 80 -0.78 26.49 17.79
C SER A 80 -0.93 26.96 16.35
N ILE A 81 -0.30 26.26 15.42
CA ILE A 81 -0.44 26.48 13.99
C ILE A 81 -1.84 26.13 13.46
N LEU A 82 -2.57 25.23 14.15
CA LEU A 82 -3.92 24.81 13.76
C LEU A 82 -4.95 25.93 13.89
N ASP A 83 -4.64 26.91 14.75
CA ASP A 83 -5.46 28.09 14.97
C ASP A 83 -5.11 29.24 14.01
N ASP A 84 -4.10 29.06 13.13
CA ASP A 84 -3.69 30.07 12.16
C ASP A 84 -4.45 29.89 10.82
N PRO A 85 -5.43 30.76 10.51
CA PRO A 85 -6.23 30.64 9.29
C PRO A 85 -5.44 30.93 8.00
N ASP A 86 -4.20 31.43 8.11
CA ASP A 86 -3.31 31.68 6.98
C ASP A 86 -2.37 30.50 6.70
N ASN A 87 -2.31 29.49 7.57
CA ASN A 87 -1.59 28.23 7.31
C ASN A 87 -2.57 27.19 6.75
N ASP A 88 -2.46 26.92 5.45
CA ASP A 88 -3.06 25.74 4.83
C ASP A 88 -2.35 24.50 5.39
N ILE A 89 -2.81 24.01 6.54
CA ILE A 89 -2.38 22.71 7.06
C ILE A 89 -3.18 21.67 6.31
N TRP A 90 -2.57 21.14 5.25
CA TRP A 90 -3.13 20.06 4.43
C TRP A 90 -3.49 18.79 5.24
N TRP A 91 -2.95 18.68 6.47
CA TRP A 91 -3.06 17.54 7.37
C TRP A 91 -3.65 17.90 8.74
N GLY A 92 -4.62 18.83 8.75
CA GLY A 92 -5.33 19.25 9.98
C GLY A 92 -6.60 18.44 10.25
N PRO A 93 -7.23 18.62 11.43
CA PRO A 93 -8.59 18.14 11.66
C PRO A 93 -9.54 18.80 10.65
N LEU A 94 -10.41 18.01 10.01
CA LEU A 94 -11.36 18.48 8.99
C LEU A 94 -12.74 18.77 9.59
N ASN A 95 -13.05 18.12 10.71
CA ASN A 95 -14.31 18.25 11.44
C ASN A 95 -14.08 18.54 12.93
N PRO A 96 -15.07 19.09 13.65
CA PRO A 96 -14.95 19.38 15.08
C PRO A 96 -14.65 18.17 15.98
N GLU A 97 -14.99 16.97 15.54
CA GLU A 97 -14.75 15.69 16.21
C GLU A 97 -13.35 15.11 15.98
N ASP A 98 -12.60 15.62 15.00
CA ASP A 98 -11.27 15.17 14.69
C ASP A 98 -10.26 15.66 15.76
N SER A 99 -9.13 14.97 15.86
CA SER A 99 -8.05 15.39 16.75
C SER A 99 -6.72 15.38 16.03
N ALA A 100 -5.87 16.35 16.34
CA ALA A 100 -4.50 16.37 15.87
C ALA A 100 -3.56 16.77 17.01
N ASP A 101 -2.40 16.13 17.06
CA ASP A 101 -1.29 16.45 17.95
C ASP A 101 -0.02 16.60 17.13
N TYR A 102 0.78 17.61 17.49
CA TYR A 102 2.00 17.95 16.78
C TYR A 102 3.10 18.25 17.79
N GLY A 103 4.30 17.77 17.50
CA GLY A 103 5.41 17.90 18.41
C GLY A 103 6.76 17.89 17.73
N TYR A 104 7.74 18.35 18.49
CA TYR A 104 9.15 18.21 18.16
C TYR A 104 9.92 17.69 19.37
N SER A 105 10.54 16.52 19.24
CA SER A 105 11.38 15.93 20.29
C SER A 105 12.55 15.19 19.67
N ASP A 106 13.73 15.31 20.29
CA ASP A 106 14.94 14.56 19.93
C ASP A 106 15.31 14.59 18.43
N GLY A 107 14.99 15.70 17.75
CA GLY A 107 15.30 15.87 16.33
C GLY A 107 14.20 15.44 15.36
N TRP A 108 13.08 14.95 15.88
CA TRP A 108 11.93 14.49 15.09
C TRP A 108 10.75 15.44 15.25
N HIS A 109 10.21 15.86 14.12
CA HIS A 109 8.86 16.39 14.02
C HIS A 109 7.90 15.21 14.02
N THR A 110 6.83 15.27 14.81
CA THR A 110 5.81 14.24 14.89
C THR A 110 4.45 14.86 14.65
N MET A 111 3.62 14.19 13.86
CA MET A 111 2.24 14.54 13.59
C MET A 111 1.40 13.30 13.86
N TYR A 112 0.34 13.47 14.65
CA TYR A 112 -0.68 12.46 14.87
C TYR A 112 -2.03 13.08 14.54
N VAL A 113 -2.77 12.49 13.61
CA VAL A 113 -4.09 12.98 13.19
C VAL A 113 -5.08 11.83 13.24
N VAL A 114 -6.26 12.09 13.77
CA VAL A 114 -7.39 11.17 13.77
C VAL A 114 -8.56 11.88 13.12
N HIS A 115 -9.04 11.35 12.01
CA HIS A 115 -10.30 11.75 11.39
C HIS A 115 -11.38 10.72 11.71
N LEU A 116 -12.50 11.20 12.23
CA LEU A 116 -13.66 10.35 12.49
C LEU A 116 -14.68 10.53 11.37
N THR A 117 -15.13 9.41 10.80
CA THR A 117 -16.16 9.42 9.76
C THR A 117 -17.40 8.70 10.26
N ALA A 118 -18.51 8.84 9.53
CA ALA A 118 -19.75 8.13 9.87
C ALA A 118 -19.62 6.60 9.77
N SER A 119 -18.65 6.11 8.99
CA SER A 119 -18.43 4.69 8.71
C SER A 119 -17.17 4.13 9.36
N GLY A 120 -16.37 4.93 10.05
CA GLY A 120 -15.19 4.46 10.77
C GLY A 120 -14.20 5.57 11.13
N SER A 121 -12.91 5.30 11.00
CA SER A 121 -11.85 6.23 11.39
C SER A 121 -10.61 6.09 10.53
N GLU A 122 -9.90 7.21 10.38
CA GLU A 122 -8.60 7.29 9.75
C GLU A 122 -7.61 7.85 10.77
N ILE A 123 -6.46 7.20 10.89
CA ILE A 123 -5.40 7.58 11.81
C ILE A 123 -4.12 7.72 10.99
N PHE A 124 -3.48 8.88 11.10
CA PHE A 124 -2.20 9.17 10.49
C PHE A 124 -1.19 9.45 11.60
N TYR A 125 -0.02 8.83 11.53
CA TYR A 125 1.12 9.14 12.38
C TYR A 125 2.38 9.25 11.55
N ASP A 126 2.85 10.48 11.37
CA ASP A 126 4.06 10.76 10.62
C ASP A 126 5.13 11.31 11.55
N SER A 127 6.37 10.90 11.31
CA SER A 127 7.54 11.43 11.98
C SER A 127 8.64 11.73 10.97
N MET A 128 9.18 12.94 11.04
CA MET A 128 10.20 13.40 10.11
C MET A 128 11.38 14.04 10.84
N ALA A 129 12.59 13.66 10.46
CA ALA A 129 13.80 14.33 10.90
C ALA A 129 14.51 14.94 9.69
N PHE A 130 14.83 16.23 9.79
CA PHE A 130 15.65 16.95 8.83
C PHE A 130 17.07 17.01 9.37
N LEU A 131 18.06 16.58 8.60
CA LEU A 131 19.45 16.53 9.03
C LEU A 131 20.35 17.38 8.13
N ILE A 132 21.39 17.93 8.77
CA ILE A 132 22.56 18.52 8.11
C ILE A 132 23.81 17.86 8.67
N ASN A 133 24.58 17.17 7.83
CA ASN A 133 25.77 16.41 8.20
C ASN A 133 25.48 15.46 9.39
N GLY A 134 24.35 14.75 9.33
CA GLY A 134 23.90 13.81 10.35
C GLY A 134 23.44 14.44 11.67
N ARG A 135 23.22 15.76 11.71
CA ARG A 135 22.69 16.46 12.90
C ARG A 135 21.26 16.92 12.65
N PRO A 136 20.32 16.61 13.56
CA PRO A 136 18.93 17.03 13.39
C PRO A 136 18.80 18.54 13.50
N LEU A 137 17.89 19.09 12.71
CA LEU A 137 17.48 20.48 12.77
C LEU A 137 16.04 20.59 13.26
N PRO A 138 15.73 21.61 14.09
CA PRO A 138 14.36 21.87 14.53
C PRO A 138 13.50 22.55 13.48
N ASN A 139 14.09 23.02 12.37
CA ASN A 139 13.37 23.71 11.31
C ASN A 139 14.01 23.38 9.95
N SER A 140 13.21 23.33 8.89
CA SER A 140 13.59 22.94 7.53
C SER A 140 14.35 24.02 6.71
N PHE A 141 15.19 24.82 7.36
CA PHE A 141 15.84 25.96 6.71
C PHE A 141 17.10 25.57 5.94
N SER A 142 16.96 25.31 4.64
CA SER A 142 17.99 25.30 3.58
C SER A 142 19.30 24.52 3.84
N GLY A 143 19.66 23.65 2.90
CA GLY A 143 20.91 22.88 2.99
C GLY A 143 20.79 21.58 3.79
N ILE A 144 19.54 21.11 3.99
CA ILE A 144 19.24 19.75 4.41
C ILE A 144 19.90 18.79 3.43
N ASP A 145 20.76 17.91 3.94
CA ASP A 145 21.41 16.86 3.13
C ASP A 145 20.71 15.50 3.31
N GLU A 146 20.01 15.29 4.42
CA GLU A 146 19.33 14.02 4.73
C GLU A 146 17.94 14.26 5.34
N ILE A 147 16.97 13.45 4.94
CA ILE A 147 15.62 13.39 5.51
C ILE A 147 15.34 11.96 5.95
N LYS A 148 14.82 11.79 7.17
CA LYS A 148 14.27 10.51 7.64
C LYS A 148 12.78 10.67 7.83
N TYR A 149 12.01 9.79 7.22
CA TYR A 149 10.57 9.76 7.30
C TYR A 149 10.09 8.41 7.82
N ARG A 150 9.18 8.44 8.78
CA ARG A 150 8.53 7.28 9.37
C ARG A 150 7.04 7.57 9.35
N GLY A 151 6.31 6.87 8.51
CA GLY A 151 4.86 7.04 8.38
C GLY A 151 4.13 5.82 8.91
N SER A 152 2.95 6.05 9.46
CA SER A 152 2.00 5.01 9.80
C SER A 152 0.60 5.51 9.54
N TYR A 153 -0.22 4.65 8.97
CA TYR A 153 -1.62 4.92 8.73
C TYR A 153 -2.45 3.71 9.11
N ALA A 154 -3.65 3.99 9.59
CA ALA A 154 -4.67 3.00 9.77
C ALA A 154 -6.00 3.58 9.30
N LEU A 155 -6.73 2.79 8.53
CA LEU A 155 -8.09 3.05 8.09
C LEU A 155 -8.93 1.86 8.54
N ASP A 156 -10.03 2.16 9.22
CA ASP A 156 -11.11 1.21 9.42
C ASP A 156 -12.38 1.83 8.83
N ASN A 157 -13.03 1.12 7.91
CA ASN A 157 -14.22 1.59 7.23
C ASN A 157 -15.24 0.46 7.08
N SER A 158 -16.42 0.66 7.65
CA SER A 158 -17.53 -0.28 7.62
C SER A 158 -18.67 0.25 6.77
N SER A 159 -19.05 -0.52 5.75
CA SER A 159 -20.21 -0.25 4.91
C SER A 159 -21.30 -1.31 5.10
N ALA A 160 -22.44 -1.14 4.42
CA ALA A 160 -23.53 -2.11 4.52
C ALA A 160 -23.20 -3.49 3.91
N ASN A 161 -22.18 -3.57 3.04
CA ASN A 161 -21.88 -4.79 2.26
C ASN A 161 -20.44 -5.28 2.43
N GLU A 162 -19.56 -4.47 3.02
CA GLU A 162 -18.12 -4.72 3.07
C GLU A 162 -17.52 -3.92 4.24
N ASP A 163 -16.64 -4.59 4.99
CA ASP A 163 -15.75 -4.00 5.98
C ASP A 163 -14.33 -4.02 5.42
N VAL A 164 -13.67 -2.86 5.44
CA VAL A 164 -12.29 -2.69 4.98
C VAL A 164 -11.46 -2.15 6.13
N SER A 165 -10.36 -2.84 6.42
CA SER A 165 -9.30 -2.34 7.28
C SER A 165 -8.02 -2.27 6.48
N MET A 166 -7.28 -1.17 6.57
CA MET A 166 -5.99 -1.00 5.92
C MET A 166 -5.02 -0.42 6.93
N GLY A 167 -3.81 -0.97 6.98
CA GLY A 167 -2.71 -0.42 7.76
C GLY A 167 -1.49 -0.29 6.88
N PHE A 168 -0.76 0.81 6.99
CA PHE A 168 0.59 0.88 6.47
C PHE A 168 1.58 1.39 7.50
N ILE A 169 2.81 0.90 7.43
CA ILE A 169 3.97 1.43 8.14
C ILE A 169 5.08 1.59 7.12
N THR A 170 5.70 2.77 7.07
CA THR A 170 6.79 3.04 6.13
C THR A 170 7.97 3.69 6.84
N ARG A 171 9.17 3.37 6.35
CA ARG A 171 10.43 3.95 6.80
C ARG A 171 11.24 4.28 5.57
N VAL A 172 11.45 5.58 5.35
CA VAL A 172 12.21 6.10 4.21
C VAL A 172 13.35 6.96 4.74
N ASP A 173 14.56 6.69 4.28
CA ASP A 173 15.72 7.55 4.50
C ASP A 173 16.18 8.07 3.13
N ILE A 174 16.28 9.40 3.02
CA ILE A 174 16.66 10.10 1.80
C ILE A 174 17.95 10.87 2.08
N ASN A 175 18.96 10.68 1.23
CA ASN A 175 20.26 11.33 1.33
C ASN A 175 20.53 12.20 0.09
N ASP A 176 21.49 13.10 0.21
CA ASP A 176 21.93 14.01 -0.86
C ASP A 176 20.80 14.94 -1.35
N VAL A 177 19.88 15.32 -0.45
CA VAL A 177 18.70 16.15 -0.74
C VAL A 177 19.08 17.56 -1.22
N ASP A 178 20.24 18.07 -0.81
CA ASP A 178 20.78 19.36 -1.24
C ASP A 178 21.38 19.34 -2.66
N THR A 179 21.49 18.16 -3.27
CA THR A 179 21.98 17.97 -4.63
C THR A 179 20.84 17.86 -5.66
N TYR A 180 21.18 17.66 -6.94
CA TYR A 180 20.21 17.44 -8.02
C TYR A 180 19.63 16.02 -8.04
N VAL A 181 20.35 15.05 -7.48
CA VAL A 181 19.96 13.63 -7.43
C VAL A 181 20.12 13.14 -6.00
N ALA A 182 19.00 12.82 -5.36
CA ALA A 182 18.97 12.22 -4.04
C ALA A 182 18.90 10.69 -4.15
N SER A 183 19.36 10.00 -3.11
CA SER A 183 19.20 8.56 -2.97
C SER A 183 18.21 8.24 -1.86
N ALA A 184 17.29 7.30 -2.10
CA ALA A 184 16.31 6.86 -1.12
C ALA A 184 16.41 5.34 -0.88
N GLY A 185 16.21 4.95 0.37
CA GLY A 185 16.17 3.56 0.79
C GLY A 185 15.24 3.39 1.98
N GLY A 186 14.71 2.18 2.16
CA GLY A 186 13.67 2.00 3.16
C GLY A 186 12.99 0.65 3.18
N THR A 187 11.95 0.59 4.01
CA THR A 187 11.09 -0.56 4.22
C THR A 187 9.64 -0.11 4.35
N GLY A 188 8.69 -0.92 3.92
CA GLY A 188 7.27 -0.70 4.13
C GLY A 188 6.56 -1.98 4.50
N GLU A 189 5.44 -1.86 5.19
CA GLU A 189 4.50 -2.95 5.46
C GLU A 189 3.11 -2.41 5.12
N ILE A 190 2.36 -3.10 4.27
CA ILE A 190 0.98 -2.74 3.93
C ILE A 190 0.11 -3.96 4.16
N ILE A 191 -0.88 -3.82 5.03
CA ILE A 191 -1.87 -4.86 5.30
C ILE A 191 -3.24 -4.33 4.93
N THR A 192 -3.89 -4.98 3.97
CA THR A 192 -5.28 -4.69 3.59
C THR A 192 -6.13 -5.90 3.90
N THR A 193 -7.19 -5.72 4.67
CA THR A 193 -8.19 -6.75 4.98
C THR A 193 -9.55 -6.30 4.48
N ARG A 194 -10.20 -7.12 3.67
CA ARG A 194 -11.57 -6.92 3.20
C ARG A 194 -12.44 -8.07 3.67
N SER A 195 -13.57 -7.77 4.27
CA SER A 195 -14.54 -8.76 4.70
C SER A 195 -15.92 -8.45 4.13
N TYR A 196 -16.55 -9.44 3.50
CA TYR A 196 -17.87 -9.28 2.89
C TYR A 196 -18.67 -10.59 2.93
N SER A 197 -20.00 -10.47 3.01
CA SER A 197 -20.91 -11.63 3.00
C SER A 197 -21.47 -11.86 1.60
N GLN A 198 -21.26 -13.05 1.04
CA GLN A 198 -21.81 -13.43 -0.25
C GLN A 198 -22.49 -14.81 -0.20
N TYR A 199 -23.73 -14.89 -0.67
CA TYR A 199 -24.47 -16.15 -0.82
C TYR A 199 -24.57 -17.05 0.44
N GLY A 200 -24.49 -16.46 1.64
CA GLY A 200 -24.55 -17.17 2.92
C GLY A 200 -23.18 -17.64 3.44
N SER A 201 -22.11 -17.23 2.78
CA SER A 201 -20.72 -17.34 3.24
C SER A 201 -20.20 -15.97 3.63
N ASP A 202 -19.40 -15.92 4.69
CA ASP A 202 -18.57 -14.74 5.00
C ASP A 202 -17.18 -14.99 4.44
N ILE A 203 -16.68 -14.02 3.67
CA ILE A 203 -15.39 -14.08 2.99
C ILE A 203 -14.51 -12.99 3.59
N THR A 204 -13.28 -13.34 3.97
CA THR A 204 -12.26 -12.37 4.36
C THR A 204 -11.02 -12.59 3.51
N GLU A 205 -10.61 -11.54 2.81
CA GLU A 205 -9.39 -11.45 2.02
C GLU A 205 -8.38 -10.59 2.77
N GLN A 206 -7.14 -11.05 2.86
CA GLN A 206 -6.04 -10.29 3.45
C GLN A 206 -4.85 -10.29 2.50
N PHE A 207 -4.33 -9.10 2.23
CA PHE A 207 -3.12 -8.84 1.46
C PHE A 207 -2.09 -8.24 2.42
N ASP A 208 -0.94 -8.88 2.53
CA ASP A 208 0.14 -8.47 3.42
C ASP A 208 1.42 -8.32 2.58
N PHE A 209 1.86 -7.08 2.39
CA PHE A 209 3.02 -6.71 1.62
C PHE A 209 4.17 -6.33 2.55
N ASP A 210 5.29 -7.04 2.49
CA ASP A 210 6.55 -6.66 3.12
C ASP A 210 7.51 -6.12 2.06
N ILE A 211 7.74 -4.81 2.10
CA ILE A 211 8.38 -4.04 1.04
C ILE A 211 9.77 -3.62 1.48
N THR A 212 10.74 -3.76 0.58
CA THR A 212 12.09 -3.22 0.73
C THR A 212 12.52 -2.51 -0.53
N PHE A 213 13.26 -1.41 -0.37
CA PHE A 213 13.87 -0.73 -1.49
C PHE A 213 15.18 -0.10 -1.07
N SER A 214 16.13 -0.10 -1.98
CA SER A 214 17.46 0.45 -1.79
C SER A 214 17.93 1.06 -3.09
N ASP A 215 18.77 2.10 -2.98
CA ASP A 215 19.38 2.75 -4.14
C ASP A 215 18.35 3.31 -5.13
N ILE A 216 17.20 3.80 -4.64
CA ILE A 216 16.25 4.57 -5.45
C ILE A 216 16.87 5.94 -5.73
N GLU A 217 16.99 6.31 -6.99
CA GLU A 217 17.44 7.63 -7.42
C GLU A 217 16.23 8.55 -7.62
N LEU A 218 16.25 9.70 -6.96
CA LEU A 218 15.27 10.77 -7.07
C LEU A 218 15.92 11.97 -7.74
N THR A 219 15.45 12.34 -8.92
CA THR A 219 16.00 13.49 -9.65
C THR A 219 15.02 14.65 -9.61
N ARG A 220 15.51 15.83 -9.22
CA ARG A 220 14.72 17.06 -9.20
C ARG A 220 14.05 17.34 -10.53
N ASN A 221 12.90 18.01 -10.48
CA ASN A 221 12.18 18.42 -11.67
C ASN A 221 12.96 19.49 -12.48
N TYR A 222 12.40 19.90 -13.61
CA TYR A 222 13.00 20.91 -14.50
C TYR A 222 13.07 22.32 -13.88
N LEU A 223 12.34 22.59 -12.79
CA LEU A 223 12.41 23.81 -12.00
C LEU A 223 13.48 23.74 -10.90
N ASN A 224 14.23 22.64 -10.83
CA ASN A 224 15.21 22.34 -9.78
C ASN A 224 14.58 22.30 -8.38
N ASP A 225 13.34 21.85 -8.31
CA ASP A 225 12.56 21.68 -7.09
C ASP A 225 12.24 20.20 -6.85
N TRP A 226 11.92 19.91 -5.59
CA TRP A 226 11.40 18.63 -5.18
C TRP A 226 9.87 18.67 -5.20
N ASP A 227 9.26 17.80 -5.99
CA ASP A 227 7.80 17.68 -6.11
C ASP A 227 7.38 16.28 -6.58
N HIS A 228 6.08 16.05 -6.71
CA HIS A 228 5.51 14.80 -7.21
C HIS A 228 5.85 14.49 -8.67
N TYR A 229 6.49 15.42 -9.40
CA TYR A 229 6.98 15.23 -10.77
C TYR A 229 8.49 14.96 -10.81
N SER A 230 9.13 14.81 -9.65
CA SER A 230 10.52 14.37 -9.57
C SER A 230 10.63 12.96 -10.16
N ARG A 231 11.67 12.76 -10.97
CA ARG A 231 11.86 11.48 -11.66
C ARG A 231 12.37 10.47 -10.63
N ILE A 232 11.76 9.28 -10.61
CA ILE A 232 12.16 8.17 -9.75
C ILE A 232 12.69 7.00 -10.58
N ASP A 233 13.85 6.49 -10.24
CA ASP A 233 14.45 5.32 -10.87
C ASP A 233 15.00 4.37 -9.80
N GLY A 234 14.97 3.07 -10.05
CA GLY A 234 15.54 2.08 -9.13
C GLY A 234 14.73 0.80 -9.03
N GLN A 235 14.93 0.06 -7.94
CA GLN A 235 14.28 -1.23 -7.71
C GLN A 235 13.58 -1.28 -6.35
N ILE A 236 12.37 -1.81 -6.36
CA ILE A 236 11.61 -2.16 -5.15
C ILE A 236 11.35 -3.66 -5.20
N GLN A 237 11.49 -4.31 -4.05
CA GLN A 237 11.12 -5.71 -3.86
C GLN A 237 10.03 -5.79 -2.80
N SER A 238 9.07 -6.67 -3.00
CA SER A 238 8.00 -6.91 -2.04
C SER A 238 7.65 -8.40 -1.99
N ASP A 239 7.47 -8.93 -0.79
CA ASP A 239 6.85 -10.23 -0.56
C ASP A 239 5.37 -10.00 -0.25
N LEU A 240 4.47 -10.62 -1.02
CA LEU A 240 3.03 -10.56 -0.79
C LEU A 240 2.53 -11.90 -0.25
N THR A 241 1.91 -11.89 0.92
CA THR A 241 1.09 -13.00 1.41
C THR A 241 -0.38 -12.69 1.18
N TYR A 242 -1.03 -13.46 0.31
CA TYR A 242 -2.46 -13.39 0.06
C TYR A 242 -3.19 -14.51 0.78
N THR A 243 -4.08 -14.15 1.71
CA THR A 243 -4.90 -15.10 2.47
C THR A 243 -6.37 -14.89 2.19
N VAL A 244 -7.09 -15.97 1.88
CA VAL A 244 -8.55 -15.98 1.77
C VAL A 244 -9.12 -16.95 2.79
N SER A 245 -10.00 -16.45 3.64
CA SER A 245 -10.81 -17.27 4.52
C SER A 245 -12.28 -17.22 4.11
N THR A 246 -12.95 -18.38 4.12
CA THR A 246 -14.37 -18.50 3.83
C THR A 246 -15.05 -19.25 4.97
N THR A 247 -16.06 -18.63 5.56
CA THR A 247 -16.82 -19.20 6.68
C THR A 247 -18.24 -19.50 6.24
N ASN A 248 -18.67 -20.75 6.44
CA ASN A 248 -19.98 -21.27 6.06
C ASN A 248 -20.64 -21.93 7.27
N GLY A 249 -21.40 -21.15 8.05
CA GLY A 249 -21.91 -21.62 9.35
C GLY A 249 -20.74 -21.82 10.33
N ASP A 250 -20.50 -23.06 10.75
CA ASP A 250 -19.43 -23.40 11.71
C ASP A 250 -18.11 -23.83 11.03
N ASP A 251 -18.09 -24.00 9.70
CA ASP A 251 -16.91 -24.44 8.95
C ASP A 251 -16.14 -23.24 8.36
N THR A 252 -14.84 -23.14 8.66
CA THR A 252 -13.94 -22.14 8.08
C THR A 252 -12.86 -22.83 7.22
N ASN A 253 -12.73 -22.42 5.96
CA ASN A 253 -11.64 -22.82 5.08
C ASN A 253 -10.70 -21.64 4.88
N ILE A 254 -9.39 -21.89 5.00
CA ILE A 254 -8.34 -20.88 4.79
C ILE A 254 -7.43 -21.34 3.67
N MET A 255 -7.14 -20.44 2.73
CA MET A 255 -6.16 -20.61 1.68
C MET A 255 -5.14 -19.48 1.77
N GLN A 256 -3.87 -19.80 1.56
CA GLN A 256 -2.77 -18.83 1.55
C GLN A 256 -1.91 -19.04 0.30
N GLN A 257 -1.44 -17.96 -0.29
CA GLN A 257 -0.50 -17.94 -1.41
C GLN A 257 0.57 -16.87 -1.16
N ASP A 258 1.81 -17.24 -1.40
CA ASP A 258 2.96 -16.35 -1.25
C ASP A 258 3.47 -15.94 -2.64
N TRP A 259 3.73 -14.65 -2.79
CA TRP A 259 4.12 -14.00 -4.03
C TRP A 259 5.41 -13.22 -3.83
N ILE A 260 6.25 -13.22 -4.86
CA ILE A 260 7.43 -12.35 -4.93
C ILE A 260 7.16 -11.30 -6.00
N ILE A 261 7.29 -10.03 -5.62
CA ILE A 261 7.03 -8.88 -6.47
C ILE A 261 8.34 -8.11 -6.65
N ASP A 262 8.84 -8.07 -7.88
CA ASP A 262 9.97 -7.23 -8.25
C ASP A 262 9.47 -6.05 -9.10
N ILE A 263 9.85 -4.84 -8.73
CA ILE A 263 9.44 -3.62 -9.43
C ILE A 263 10.69 -2.87 -9.90
N THR A 264 10.73 -2.54 -11.18
CA THR A 264 11.76 -1.65 -11.73
C THR A 264 11.13 -0.31 -12.11
N LEU A 265 11.59 0.75 -11.46
CA LEU A 265 11.16 2.12 -11.72
C LEU A 265 12.04 2.75 -12.80
N ASN A 266 11.42 3.37 -13.80
CA ASN A 266 12.09 4.10 -14.87
C ASN A 266 11.34 5.39 -15.19
N GLY A 267 11.55 6.40 -14.36
CA GLY A 267 10.86 7.67 -14.41
C GLY A 267 9.39 7.55 -14.03
N ASN A 268 8.50 7.47 -15.02
CA ASN A 268 7.04 7.51 -14.80
C ASN A 268 6.36 6.16 -15.05
N ILE A 269 7.16 5.10 -15.19
CA ILE A 269 6.68 3.74 -15.43
C ILE A 269 7.34 2.82 -14.41
N ALA A 270 6.53 1.97 -13.80
CA ALA A 270 6.96 0.84 -13.00
C ALA A 270 6.72 -0.45 -13.81
N GLU A 271 7.77 -1.15 -14.18
CA GLU A 271 7.66 -2.53 -14.68
C GLU A 271 7.55 -3.46 -13.47
N ILE A 272 6.45 -4.19 -13.36
CA ILE A 272 6.12 -5.07 -12.23
C ILE A 272 6.21 -6.52 -12.69
N ILE A 273 6.94 -7.31 -11.93
CA ILE A 273 7.08 -8.75 -12.10
C ILE A 273 6.51 -9.42 -10.86
N ALA A 274 5.32 -10.01 -10.97
CA ALA A 274 4.69 -10.77 -9.91
C ALA A 274 4.93 -12.28 -10.13
N THR A 275 5.39 -12.99 -9.11
CA THR A 275 5.70 -14.42 -9.20
C THR A 275 4.99 -15.20 -8.09
N CYS A 276 4.20 -16.20 -8.45
CA CYS A 276 3.58 -17.16 -7.53
C CYS A 276 3.93 -18.59 -7.94
N GLY A 277 4.68 -19.29 -7.09
CA GLY A 277 5.20 -20.62 -7.42
C GLY A 277 6.08 -20.58 -8.67
N ASN A 278 5.62 -21.22 -9.76
CA ASN A 278 6.36 -21.28 -11.03
C ASN A 278 5.75 -20.39 -12.13
N ILE A 279 4.77 -19.54 -11.79
CA ILE A 279 4.10 -18.65 -12.73
C ILE A 279 4.56 -17.23 -12.47
N ARG A 280 4.87 -16.51 -13.56
CA ARG A 280 5.34 -15.12 -13.56
C ARG A 280 4.42 -14.27 -14.42
N TRP A 281 4.00 -13.12 -13.92
CA TRP A 281 3.28 -12.10 -14.68
C TRP A 281 4.12 -10.84 -14.77
N THR A 282 4.28 -10.30 -15.97
CA THR A 282 4.99 -9.04 -16.22
C THR A 282 4.03 -8.01 -16.80
N PHE A 283 3.95 -6.83 -16.19
CA PHE A 283 3.09 -5.73 -16.65
C PHE A 283 3.63 -4.35 -16.25
N ASP A 284 3.19 -3.31 -16.94
CA ASP A 284 3.58 -1.93 -16.66
C ASP A 284 2.47 -1.19 -15.91
N HIS A 285 2.86 -0.39 -14.93
CA HIS A 285 2.02 0.57 -14.21
C HIS A 285 2.53 2.00 -14.44
N ASN A 286 1.62 2.96 -14.62
CA ASN A 286 1.99 4.37 -14.82
C ASN A 286 1.93 5.11 -13.48
N LEU A 287 2.98 5.84 -13.16
CA LEU A 287 3.13 6.64 -11.93
C LEU A 287 2.52 8.04 -12.06
#